data_AF-A0A229GQJ1-F1
#
_entry.id   AF-A0A229GQJ1-F1
#
_cell.length_a   1.000
_cell.length_b   1.000
_cell.length_c   1.000
_cell.angle_alpha   90.00
_cell.angle_beta   90.00
_cell.angle_gamma   90.00
#
_symmetry.space_group_name_H-M   'P 1'
#
loop_
_entity.id
_entity.type
_entity.pdbx_description
1 polymer ?
#
loop_
_entity_poly.entity_id
_entity_poly.type
_entity_poly.pdbx_seq_one_letter_code
_entity_poly.pdbx_strand_id
1 'polypeptide(L)'
;MDFFFVSRSKVRRFYEAPPGVDLDAFAYVSRKGALKEGTPFFFDSQMCPAEPLVSFFLEMAKTLKAKSLQDYTYDALDLTDFLEDELDPPVDLLSVIEEDLLAYREDCTEHRESPDAPATWKRRRALINNFYAGRRREADRQAPLLPPS
;
A
#
# COMPACT_ATOMS: atom_id res chain seq x y z
N MET A 1 -0.61 12.01 -3.11
CA MET A 1 -1.11 10.78 -3.78
C MET A 1 -2.57 10.56 -3.39
N ASP A 2 -3.44 10.15 -4.32
CA ASP A 2 -4.85 9.83 -4.02
C ASP A 2 -5.02 8.33 -3.73
N PHE A 3 -6.00 7.95 -2.91
CA PHE A 3 -6.26 6.54 -2.60
C PHE A 3 -7.73 6.22 -2.35
N PHE A 4 -8.11 4.98 -2.66
CA PHE A 4 -9.46 4.46 -2.45
C PHE A 4 -9.42 3.02 -1.94
N PHE A 5 -10.47 2.61 -1.23
CA PHE A 5 -10.65 1.22 -0.83
C PHE A 5 -11.73 0.55 -1.68
N VAL A 6 -11.47 -0.69 -2.09
CA VAL A 6 -12.49 -1.57 -2.67
C VAL A 6 -13.64 -1.72 -1.69
N SER A 7 -14.85 -1.34 -2.11
CA SER A 7 -16.04 -1.49 -1.28
C SER A 7 -17.28 -1.94 -2.03
N ARG A 8 -17.70 -3.18 -1.79
CA ARG A 8 -18.89 -3.79 -2.37
C ARG A 8 -20.18 -3.13 -1.88
N SER A 9 -20.19 -2.68 -0.63
CA SER A 9 -21.34 -1.97 -0.06
C SER A 9 -21.56 -0.61 -0.74
N LYS A 10 -20.48 0.10 -1.08
CA LYS A 10 -20.56 1.34 -1.87
C LYS A 10 -21.05 1.07 -3.29
N VAL A 11 -20.53 0.04 -3.96
CA VAL A 11 -21.02 -0.36 -5.30
C VAL A 11 -22.51 -0.67 -5.26
N ARG A 12 -22.96 -1.48 -4.31
CA ARG A 12 -24.39 -1.81 -4.16
C ARG A 12 -25.28 -0.57 -3.97
N ARG A 13 -24.78 0.44 -3.25
CA ARG A 13 -25.58 1.61 -2.84
C ARG A 13 -25.55 2.75 -3.85
N PHE A 14 -24.42 2.93 -4.54
CA PHE A 14 -24.15 4.15 -5.29
C PHE A 14 -23.79 3.90 -6.76
N TYR A 15 -23.62 2.65 -7.21
CA TYR A 15 -23.33 2.40 -8.61
C TYR A 15 -24.56 2.69 -9.47
N GLU A 16 -24.36 3.52 -10.49
CA GLU A 16 -25.28 3.73 -11.59
C GLU A 16 -24.58 3.31 -12.87
N ALA A 17 -25.23 2.47 -13.68
CA ALA A 17 -24.66 2.01 -14.93
C ALA A 17 -24.56 3.18 -15.93
N PRO A 18 -23.42 3.35 -16.62
CA PRO A 18 -23.34 4.29 -17.72
C PRO A 18 -24.38 3.96 -18.80
N PRO A 19 -24.95 4.97 -19.50
CA PRO A 19 -25.90 4.72 -20.57
C PRO A 19 -25.36 3.73 -21.60
N GLY A 20 -26.14 2.69 -21.90
CA GLY A 20 -25.77 1.64 -22.86
C GLY A 20 -24.89 0.53 -22.29
N VAL A 21 -24.58 0.52 -20.99
CA VAL A 21 -23.82 -0.54 -20.32
C VAL A 21 -24.75 -1.43 -19.50
N ASP A 22 -24.98 -2.65 -19.98
CA ASP A 22 -25.68 -3.69 -19.20
C ASP A 22 -24.67 -4.46 -18.33
N LEU A 23 -24.47 -3.97 -17.10
CA LEU A 23 -23.56 -4.57 -16.13
C LEU A 23 -24.23 -4.65 -14.76
N ASP A 24 -24.43 -5.88 -14.26
CA ASP A 24 -24.66 -6.12 -12.83
C ASP A 24 -23.33 -5.90 -12.08
N ALA A 25 -23.08 -4.65 -11.69
CA ALA A 25 -21.85 -4.27 -11.02
C ALA A 25 -21.67 -4.99 -9.69
N PHE A 26 -22.75 -5.27 -8.95
CA PHE A 26 -22.65 -5.96 -7.68
C PHE A 26 -22.24 -7.42 -7.86
N ALA A 27 -22.84 -8.13 -8.81
CA ALA A 27 -22.42 -9.48 -9.18
C ALA A 27 -20.97 -9.48 -9.70
N TYR A 28 -20.59 -8.49 -10.51
CA TYR A 28 -19.23 -8.35 -11.02
C TYR A 28 -18.21 -8.22 -9.88
N VAL A 29 -18.41 -7.30 -8.92
CA VAL A 29 -17.45 -7.09 -7.81
C VAL A 29 -17.53 -8.16 -6.71
N SER A 30 -18.50 -9.08 -6.79
CA SER A 30 -18.67 -10.19 -5.86
C SER A 30 -18.23 -11.55 -6.41
N ARG A 31 -17.83 -11.62 -7.70
CA ARG A 31 -17.41 -12.86 -8.36
C ARG A 31 -16.17 -13.49 -7.71
N LYS A 32 -15.97 -14.80 -7.92
CA LYS A 32 -14.73 -15.48 -7.55
C LYS A 32 -13.54 -14.81 -8.25
N GLY A 33 -12.51 -14.45 -7.49
CA GLY A 33 -11.34 -13.72 -8.00
C GLY A 33 -11.51 -12.19 -8.05
N ALA A 34 -12.66 -11.64 -7.67
CA ALA A 34 -12.79 -10.20 -7.43
C ALA A 34 -11.86 -9.75 -6.29
N LEU A 35 -11.46 -8.48 -6.36
CA LEU A 35 -10.69 -7.86 -5.30
C LEU A 35 -11.43 -7.96 -3.95
N LYS A 36 -10.63 -8.11 -2.90
CA LYS A 36 -11.15 -8.27 -1.54
C LYS A 36 -11.63 -6.91 -1.02
N GLU A 37 -12.70 -6.92 -0.23
CA GLU A 37 -13.17 -5.72 0.49
C GLU A 37 -12.00 -5.10 1.28
N GLY A 38 -11.87 -3.77 1.21
CA GLY A 38 -10.83 -3.02 1.90
C GLY A 38 -9.45 -3.09 1.25
N THR A 39 -9.30 -3.70 0.06
CA THR A 39 -8.05 -3.58 -0.71
C THR A 39 -7.85 -2.13 -1.12
N PRO A 40 -6.74 -1.47 -0.77
CA PRO A 40 -6.45 -0.12 -1.21
C PRO A 40 -5.98 -0.10 -2.67
N PHE A 41 -6.27 1.01 -3.34
CA PHE A 41 -5.73 1.39 -4.64
C PHE A 41 -5.21 2.82 -4.52
N PHE A 42 -4.01 3.05 -5.03
CA PHE A 42 -3.31 4.33 -4.98
C PHE A 42 -3.15 4.87 -6.39
N PHE A 43 -3.28 6.20 -6.53
CA PHE A 43 -3.20 6.90 -7.80
C PHE A 43 -2.22 8.06 -7.71
N ASP A 44 -1.39 8.17 -8.74
CA ASP A 44 -0.53 9.34 -8.93
C ASP A 44 -1.34 10.54 -9.44
N SER A 45 -0.65 11.67 -9.63
CA SER A 45 -1.26 12.91 -10.12
C SER A 45 -1.85 12.80 -11.53
N GLN A 46 -1.49 11.77 -12.29
CA GLN A 46 -1.99 11.48 -13.63
C GLN A 46 -3.11 10.43 -13.63
N MET A 47 -3.63 10.05 -12.45
CA MET A 47 -4.62 8.99 -12.27
C MET A 47 -4.14 7.60 -12.73
N CYS A 48 -2.82 7.39 -12.77
CA CYS A 48 -2.22 6.08 -13.01
C CYS A 48 -2.00 5.35 -11.68
N PRO A 49 -1.99 4.00 -11.66
CA PRO A 49 -1.67 3.24 -10.44
C PRO A 49 -0.31 3.64 -9.87
N ALA A 50 -0.27 4.05 -8.60
CA ALA A 50 0.97 4.42 -7.91
C ALA A 50 1.73 3.18 -7.46
N GLU A 51 2.60 2.68 -8.34
CA GLU A 51 3.53 1.61 -8.00
C GLU A 51 4.70 2.15 -7.17
N PRO A 52 5.27 1.35 -6.24
CA PRO A 52 5.04 -0.09 -6.02
C PRO A 52 3.90 -0.42 -5.03
N LEU A 53 3.21 0.59 -4.48
CA LEU A 53 2.23 0.39 -3.41
C LEU A 53 1.03 -0.44 -3.86
N VAL A 54 0.54 -0.21 -5.08
CA VAL A 54 -0.57 -0.98 -5.64
C VAL A 54 -0.23 -2.47 -5.68
N SER A 55 0.88 -2.85 -6.31
CA SER A 55 1.29 -4.26 -6.40
C SER A 55 1.53 -4.88 -5.02
N PHE A 56 2.16 -4.15 -4.10
CA PHE A 56 2.37 -4.62 -2.73
C PHE A 56 1.05 -4.92 -2.01
N PHE A 57 0.09 -3.99 -2.02
CA PHE A 57 -1.18 -4.18 -1.30
C PHE A 57 -2.09 -5.22 -1.97
N LEU A 58 -2.02 -5.41 -3.28
CA LEU A 58 -2.69 -6.52 -3.95
C LEU A 58 -2.20 -7.88 -3.42
N GLU A 59 -0.91 -8.02 -3.12
CA GLU A 59 -0.38 -9.22 -2.50
C GLU A 59 -0.85 -9.37 -1.05
N MET A 60 -0.77 -8.30 -0.25
CA MET A 60 -1.22 -8.29 1.14
C MET A 60 -2.70 -8.65 1.27
N ALA A 61 -3.54 -8.20 0.31
CA ALA A 61 -4.97 -8.45 0.31
C ALA A 61 -5.34 -9.93 0.19
N LYS A 62 -4.45 -10.77 -0.35
CA LYS A 62 -4.67 -12.23 -0.42
C LYS A 62 -4.86 -12.85 0.95
N THR A 63 -4.17 -12.34 1.98
CA THR A 63 -4.16 -12.92 3.33
C THR A 63 -4.85 -12.04 4.37
N LEU A 64 -4.75 -10.72 4.27
CA LEU A 64 -5.23 -9.80 5.32
C LEU A 64 -6.71 -9.45 5.24
N LYS A 65 -7.31 -9.13 6.39
CA LYS A 65 -8.69 -8.61 6.49
C LYS A 65 -8.73 -7.11 6.18
N ALA A 66 -9.91 -6.60 5.79
CA ALA A 66 -10.15 -5.21 5.42
C ALA A 66 -9.60 -4.18 6.43
N LYS A 67 -9.87 -4.38 7.73
CA LYS A 67 -9.38 -3.46 8.77
C LYS A 67 -7.85 -3.41 8.84
N SER A 68 -7.18 -4.55 8.69
CA SER A 68 -5.72 -4.59 8.69
C SER A 68 -5.13 -3.96 7.44
N LEU A 69 -5.77 -4.14 6.28
CA LEU A 69 -5.38 -3.46 5.04
C LEU A 69 -5.51 -1.94 5.19
N GLN A 70 -6.60 -1.48 5.78
CA GLN A 70 -6.82 -0.07 6.06
C GLN A 70 -5.77 0.50 7.03
N ASP A 71 -5.49 -0.18 8.13
CA ASP A 71 -4.46 0.26 9.09
C ASP A 71 -3.09 0.37 8.43
N TYR A 72 -2.70 -0.65 7.65
CA TYR A 72 -1.45 -0.61 6.90
C TYR A 72 -1.46 0.44 5.78
N THR A 73 -2.61 0.77 5.19
CA THR A 73 -2.71 1.83 4.19
C THR A 73 -2.34 3.17 4.81
N TYR A 74 -2.90 3.50 5.96
CA TYR A 74 -2.56 4.75 6.66
C TYR A 74 -1.10 4.77 7.12
N ASP A 75 -0.59 3.62 7.61
CA ASP A 75 0.81 3.51 7.97
C ASP A 75 1.74 3.71 6.73
N ALA A 76 1.34 3.25 5.53
CA ALA A 76 2.10 3.43 4.29
C ALA A 76 2.06 4.86 3.75
N LEU A 77 0.90 5.50 3.82
CA LEU A 77 0.72 6.90 3.42
C LEU A 77 1.60 7.80 4.28
N ASP A 78 1.52 7.63 5.59
CA ASP A 78 2.32 8.40 6.54
C ASP A 78 3.83 8.23 6.35
N LEU A 79 4.30 7.02 6.00
CA LEU A 79 5.69 6.82 5.60
C LEU A 79 6.02 7.56 4.30
N THR A 80 5.15 7.49 3.30
CA THR A 80 5.37 8.13 2.00
C THR A 80 5.45 9.64 2.16
N ASP A 81 4.51 10.23 2.90
CA ASP A 81 4.47 11.66 3.21
C ASP A 81 5.75 12.09 3.94
N PHE A 82 6.21 11.32 4.94
CA PHE A 82 7.49 11.62 5.61
C PHE A 82 8.69 11.62 4.65
N LEU A 83 8.79 10.61 3.78
CA LEU A 83 9.92 10.50 2.85
C LEU A 83 9.92 11.60 1.77
N GLU A 84 8.74 12.05 1.35
CA GLU A 84 8.56 13.07 0.32
C GLU A 84 8.66 14.50 0.87
N ASP A 85 8.09 14.76 2.06
CA ASP A 85 7.89 16.11 2.58
C ASP A 85 8.87 16.49 3.71
N GLU A 86 9.36 15.53 4.50
CA GLU A 86 10.17 15.81 5.70
C GLU A 86 11.69 15.57 5.48
N LEU A 87 12.06 14.78 4.47
CA LEU A 87 13.47 14.54 4.13
C LEU A 87 14.01 15.61 3.16
N ASP A 88 15.29 15.97 3.34
CA ASP A 88 16.03 16.86 2.43
C ASP A 88 17.36 16.21 2.01
N PRO A 89 17.49 15.72 0.75
CA PRO A 89 16.48 15.76 -0.30
C PRO A 89 15.34 14.74 -0.10
N PRO A 90 14.16 14.95 -0.72
CA PRO A 90 13.09 13.96 -0.75
C PRO A 90 13.52 12.61 -1.35
N VAL A 91 12.97 11.53 -0.81
CA VAL A 91 13.30 10.15 -1.22
C VAL A 91 12.03 9.38 -1.56
N ASP A 92 12.01 8.64 -2.67
CA ASP A 92 10.91 7.74 -2.98
C ASP A 92 11.08 6.36 -2.30
N LEU A 93 9.98 5.62 -2.14
CA LEU A 93 9.94 4.31 -1.48
C LEU A 93 10.92 3.26 -2.02
N LEU A 94 11.42 3.39 -3.25
CA LEU A 94 12.38 2.45 -3.84
C LEU A 94 13.83 2.87 -3.62
N SER A 95 14.07 4.14 -3.29
CA SER A 95 15.41 4.70 -3.05
C SER A 95 15.78 4.84 -1.58
N VAL A 96 14.86 4.51 -0.67
CA VAL A 96 15.05 4.54 0.78
C VAL A 96 16.27 3.72 1.23
N ILE A 97 17.09 4.34 2.08
CA ILE A 97 18.20 3.69 2.79
C ILE A 97 17.88 3.44 4.27
N GLU A 98 18.79 2.79 5.00
CA GLU A 98 18.57 2.47 6.41
C GLU A 98 18.47 3.74 7.27
N GLU A 99 19.28 4.76 6.99
CA GLU A 99 19.23 6.03 7.71
C GLU A 99 17.87 6.72 7.60
N ASP A 100 17.23 6.71 6.43
CA ASP A 100 15.91 7.30 6.21
C ASP A 100 14.84 6.62 7.09
N LEU A 101 14.90 5.28 7.20
CA LEU A 101 13.96 4.50 8.03
C LEU A 101 14.21 4.70 9.52
N LEU A 102 15.47 4.96 9.92
CA LEU A 102 15.80 5.33 11.29
C LEU A 102 15.29 6.73 11.61
N ALA A 103 15.43 7.70 10.70
CA ALA A 103 14.86 9.03 10.84
C ALA A 103 13.32 8.97 10.95
N TYR A 104 12.66 8.20 10.10
CA TYR A 104 11.21 7.98 10.18
C TYR A 104 10.77 7.37 11.51
N ARG A 105 11.54 6.40 12.02
CA ARG A 105 11.29 5.83 13.34
C ARG A 105 11.38 6.88 14.44
N GLU A 106 12.45 7.67 14.43
CA GLU A 106 12.68 8.71 15.43
C GLU A 106 11.55 9.75 15.40
N ASP A 107 11.16 10.20 14.21
CA ASP A 107 9.99 11.05 14.00
C ASP A 107 8.73 10.44 14.66
N CYS A 108 8.40 9.19 14.32
CA CYS A 108 7.22 8.50 14.84
C CYS A 108 7.21 8.38 16.37
N THR A 109 8.37 8.12 17.00
CA THR A 109 8.44 7.74 18.41
C THR A 109 8.90 8.84 19.35
N GLU A 110 9.43 9.95 18.84
CA GLU A 110 10.06 10.99 19.65
C GLU A 110 9.60 12.41 19.29
N HIS A 111 9.45 12.74 18.00
CA HIS A 111 9.28 14.13 17.57
C HIS A 111 7.84 14.56 17.26
N ARG A 112 6.93 13.62 16.99
CA ARG A 112 5.52 13.93 16.76
C ARG A 112 4.83 14.53 17.99
N GLU A 113 3.81 15.36 17.74
CA GLU A 113 2.93 15.90 18.80
C GLU A 113 2.34 14.80 19.69
N SER A 114 2.00 13.66 19.08
CA SER A 114 1.60 12.44 19.78
C SER A 114 2.48 11.28 19.32
N PRO A 115 3.55 10.96 20.06
CA PRO A 115 4.43 9.87 19.70
C PRO A 115 3.72 8.52 19.71
N ASP A 116 4.11 7.66 18.76
CA ASP A 116 3.50 6.34 18.59
C ASP A 116 3.72 5.45 19.82
N ALA A 117 2.62 4.87 20.30
CA ALA A 117 2.71 3.80 21.28
C ALA A 117 3.48 2.58 20.69
N PRO A 118 4.14 1.75 21.53
CA PRO A 118 4.92 0.60 21.05
C PRO A 118 4.14 -0.37 20.15
N ALA A 119 2.83 -0.50 20.36
CA ALA A 119 1.96 -1.33 19.53
C ALA A 119 1.77 -0.77 18.11
N THR A 120 1.61 0.55 17.98
CA THR A 120 1.50 1.24 16.68
C THR A 120 2.81 1.14 15.92
N TRP A 121 3.93 1.43 16.58
CA TRP A 121 5.25 1.28 15.98
C TRP A 121 5.51 -0.17 15.52
N LYS A 122 5.13 -1.16 16.33
CA LYS A 122 5.27 -2.59 15.95
C LYS A 122 4.49 -2.91 14.67
N ARG A 123 3.31 -2.31 14.47
CA ARG A 123 2.49 -2.47 13.26
C ARG A 123 3.16 -1.81 12.05
N ARG A 124 3.57 -0.54 12.16
CA ARG A 124 4.31 0.19 11.11
C ARG A 124 5.58 -0.56 10.68
N ARG A 125 6.37 -1.01 11.64
CA ARG A 125 7.58 -1.82 11.36
C ARG A 125 7.25 -3.12 10.62
N ALA A 126 6.15 -3.79 10.96
CA ALA A 126 5.74 -5.01 10.26
C ALA A 126 5.38 -4.74 8.79
N LEU A 127 4.71 -3.61 8.51
CA LEU A 127 4.43 -3.15 7.16
C LEU A 127 5.73 -2.90 6.37
N ILE A 128 6.63 -2.08 6.91
CA ILE A 128 7.92 -1.73 6.31
C ILE A 128 8.73 -2.99 5.97
N ASN A 129 8.87 -3.90 6.93
CA ASN A 129 9.59 -5.15 6.73
C ASN A 129 8.95 -6.03 5.65
N ASN A 130 7.62 -6.13 5.62
CA ASN A 130 6.92 -6.91 4.61
C ASN A 130 7.11 -6.33 3.20
N PHE A 131 7.07 -5.00 3.07
CA PHE A 131 7.29 -4.30 1.82
C PHE A 131 8.69 -4.58 1.26
N TYR A 132 9.75 -4.28 2.01
CA TYR A 132 11.12 -4.46 1.54
C TYR A 132 11.53 -5.93 1.40
N ALA A 133 10.99 -6.84 2.23
CA ALA A 133 11.21 -8.27 2.03
C ALA A 133 10.51 -8.80 0.77
N GLY A 134 9.32 -8.27 0.43
CA GLY A 134 8.63 -8.56 -0.82
C GLY A 134 9.45 -8.14 -2.04
N ARG A 135 9.96 -6.92 -2.01
CA ARG A 135 10.85 -6.36 -3.04
C ARG A 135 12.11 -7.19 -3.27
N ARG A 136 12.77 -7.62 -2.18
CA ARG A 136 13.95 -8.50 -2.28
C ARG A 136 13.62 -9.81 -3.00
N ARG A 137 12.51 -10.46 -2.63
CA ARG A 137 12.06 -11.70 -3.29
C ARG A 137 11.74 -11.50 -4.77
N GLU A 138 11.22 -10.34 -5.15
CA GLU A 138 10.94 -10.01 -6.55
C GLU A 138 12.23 -9.80 -7.34
N ALA A 139 13.20 -9.08 -6.79
CA ALA A 139 14.52 -8.92 -7.39
C ALA A 139 15.23 -10.27 -7.58
N ASP A 140 15.18 -11.16 -6.59
CA ASP A 140 15.77 -12.51 -6.67
C ASP A 140 15.13 -13.37 -7.78
N ARG A 141 13.84 -13.20 -8.06
CA ARG A 141 13.15 -13.91 -9.17
C ARG A 141 13.52 -13.37 -10.54
N GLN A 142 13.86 -12.09 -10.63
CA GLN A 142 14.20 -11.42 -11.89
C GLN A 142 15.70 -11.51 -12.20
N ALA A 143 16.53 -11.93 -11.25
CA ALA A 143 17.95 -12.17 -11.47
C ALA A 143 18.15 -13.23 -12.58
N PRO A 144 18.99 -12.95 -13.60
CA PRO A 144 19.26 -13.93 -14.64
C PRO A 144 19.86 -15.19 -14.02
N LEU A 145 19.30 -16.35 -14.37
CA LEU A 145 19.91 -17.65 -14.08
C LEU A 145 21.22 -17.73 -14.85
N LEU A 146 22.31 -17.27 -14.24
CA LEU A 146 23.65 -17.55 -14.76
C LEU A 146 23.84 -19.06 -14.69
N PRO A 147 24.16 -19.74 -15.81
CA PRO A 147 24.44 -21.17 -15.77
C PRO A 147 25.66 -21.42 -14.85
N PRO A 148 25.70 -22.55 -14.13
CA PRO A 148 26.86 -22.90 -13.33
C PRO A 148 28.10 -22.98 -14.23
N SER A 149 29.20 -22.38 -13.76
CA SER A 149 30.52 -22.39 -14.40
C SER A 149 31.19 -23.76 -14.33
#